data_AF-A0A1Y2M9U4-F1
#
_entry.id   AF-A0A1Y2M9U4-F1
#
_cell.length_a   1.000
_cell.length_b   1.000
_cell.length_c   1.000
_cell.angle_alpha   90.00
_cell.angle_beta   90.00
_cell.angle_gamma   90.00
#
_symmetry.space_group_name_H-M   'P 1'
#
loop_
_entity.id
_entity.type
_entity.pdbx_description
1 polymer ?
#
loop_
_entity_poly.entity_id
_entity_poly.type
_entity_poly.pdbx_seq_one_letter_code
_entity_poly.pdbx_strand_id
1 'polypeptide(L)'
;MVSLRLYARSWGPASIVQALNDHRLIEPPYLRNTCSVKCTTAMKSGKKIFGENWENEFRAVFAGADDGKATDLMRTNENSVDYDVRALSTNLKGFPAGEDAGIFTHCVKYCIENNAPYTMSNVHQLAMSLQNGMVPQHPASPCDVVTPTHLRAEAPDDEDIKSYFVKDGGVETLSPAADKTSYLYGFGAYGSSTDLDAPQK
;
A
#
# COMPACT_ATOMS: atom_id res chain seq x y z
N MET A 1 12.93 1.44 1.59
CA MET A 1 13.11 1.65 0.13
C MET A 1 11.81 1.95 -0.60
N VAL A 2 10.79 1.07 -0.60
CA VAL A 2 9.51 1.30 -1.31
C VAL A 2 8.85 2.63 -0.94
N SER A 3 8.68 2.92 0.35
CA SER A 3 8.07 4.18 0.83
C SER A 3 8.81 5.42 0.35
N LEU A 4 10.15 5.36 0.28
CA LEU A 4 10.99 6.47 -0.19
C LEU A 4 10.80 6.69 -1.70
N ARG A 5 10.74 5.61 -2.50
CA ARG A 5 10.46 5.69 -3.94
C ARG A 5 9.11 6.35 -4.21
N LEU A 6 8.05 5.94 -3.49
CA LEU A 6 6.71 6.50 -3.65
C LEU A 6 6.71 8.00 -3.32
N TYR A 7 7.27 8.38 -2.17
CA TYR A 7 7.31 9.77 -1.74
C TYR A 7 8.19 10.66 -2.64
N ALA A 8 9.30 10.14 -3.18
CA ALA A 8 10.15 10.86 -4.11
C ALA A 8 9.44 11.19 -5.44
N ARG A 9 8.39 10.44 -5.77
CA ARG A 9 7.56 10.62 -6.97
C ARG A 9 6.21 11.27 -6.67
N SER A 10 6.12 12.00 -5.55
CA SER A 10 4.92 12.73 -5.14
C SER A 10 3.71 11.85 -4.79
N TRP A 11 3.89 10.55 -4.55
CA TRP A 11 2.84 9.71 -4.00
C TRP A 11 2.74 9.90 -2.49
N GLY A 12 1.70 10.61 -2.07
CA GLY A 12 1.35 10.76 -0.66
C GLY A 12 0.49 9.61 -0.13
N PRO A 13 0.32 9.49 1.21
CA PRO A 13 -0.51 8.46 1.83
C PRO A 13 -1.94 8.40 1.30
N ALA A 14 -2.53 9.55 0.93
CA ALA A 14 -3.88 9.59 0.37
C ALA A 14 -3.95 8.84 -0.97
N SER A 15 -3.05 9.15 -1.91
CA SER A 15 -3.00 8.50 -3.22
C SER A 15 -2.67 7.02 -3.13
N ILE A 16 -1.75 6.64 -2.24
CA ILE A 16 -1.39 5.23 -2.01
C ILE A 16 -2.60 4.45 -1.49
N VAL A 17 -3.29 4.97 -0.48
CA VAL A 17 -4.45 4.32 0.12
C VAL A 17 -5.61 4.24 -0.84
N GLN A 18 -5.85 5.30 -1.63
CA GLN A 18 -6.86 5.30 -2.67
C GLN A 18 -6.60 4.18 -3.67
N ALA A 19 -5.40 4.11 -4.26
CA ALA A 19 -5.04 3.06 -5.21
C ALA A 19 -5.15 1.65 -4.62
N LEU A 20 -4.74 1.47 -3.35
CA LEU A 20 -4.85 0.18 -2.67
C LEU A 20 -6.30 -0.25 -2.46
N ASN A 21 -7.15 0.63 -1.95
CA ASN A 21 -8.54 0.30 -1.67
C ASN A 21 -9.38 0.19 -2.95
N ASP A 22 -9.03 0.89 -4.02
CA ASP A 22 -9.72 0.81 -5.32
C ASP A 22 -9.44 -0.53 -6.01
N HIS A 23 -8.19 -0.99 -5.99
CA HIS A 23 -7.78 -2.16 -6.76
C HIS A 23 -7.65 -3.44 -5.93
N ARG A 24 -7.60 -3.37 -4.59
CA ARG A 24 -7.52 -4.55 -3.72
C ARG A 24 -8.67 -4.67 -2.74
N LEU A 25 -8.99 -5.92 -2.43
CA LEU A 25 -9.90 -6.30 -1.36
C LEU A 25 -9.10 -6.37 -0.06
N ILE A 26 -9.34 -5.39 0.83
CA ILE A 26 -8.69 -5.28 2.12
C ILE A 26 -9.80 -5.07 3.15
N GLU A 27 -9.92 -6.00 4.11
CA GLU A 27 -10.92 -5.94 5.17
C GLU A 27 -10.22 -6.02 6.54
N PRO A 28 -10.33 -4.98 7.39
CA PRO A 28 -10.96 -3.68 7.14
C PRO A 28 -10.18 -2.83 6.11
N PRO A 29 -10.79 -1.80 5.49
CA PRO A 29 -10.11 -0.94 4.51
C PRO A 29 -8.80 -0.35 5.04
N TYR A 30 -7.79 -0.24 4.16
CA TYR A 30 -6.52 0.32 4.57
C TYR A 30 -6.66 1.81 4.86
N LEU A 31 -6.24 2.26 6.04
CA LEU A 31 -6.45 3.63 6.49
C LEU A 31 -5.28 4.54 6.15
N ARG A 32 -5.58 5.79 5.81
CA ARG A 32 -4.58 6.83 5.50
C ARG A 32 -3.58 7.03 6.63
N ASN A 33 -4.05 7.05 7.88
CA ASN A 33 -3.19 7.24 9.05
C ASN A 33 -2.20 6.08 9.20
N THR A 34 -2.69 4.84 9.01
CA THR A 34 -1.86 3.63 9.01
C THR A 34 -0.78 3.69 7.93
N CYS A 35 -1.15 4.08 6.70
CA CYS A 35 -0.19 4.26 5.61
C CYS A 35 0.90 5.28 5.97
N SER A 36 0.50 6.45 6.46
CA SER A 36 1.43 7.51 6.88
C SER A 36 2.43 7.03 7.93
N VAL A 37 1.93 6.35 8.98
CA VAL A 37 2.79 5.79 10.05
C VAL A 37 3.76 4.75 9.47
N LYS A 38 3.28 3.80 8.68
CA LYS A 38 4.15 2.76 8.09
C LYS A 38 5.22 3.36 7.16
N CYS A 39 4.86 4.34 6.33
CA CYS A 39 5.80 5.03 5.45
C CYS A 39 6.87 5.80 6.23
N THR A 40 6.46 6.58 7.23
CA THR A 40 7.40 7.37 8.04
C THR A 40 8.31 6.50 8.90
N THR A 41 7.78 5.45 9.53
CA THR A 41 8.58 4.46 10.27
C THR A 41 9.60 3.77 9.38
N ALA A 42 9.22 3.39 8.15
CA ALA A 42 10.16 2.80 7.20
C ALA A 42 11.29 3.76 6.80
N MET A 43 11.01 5.06 6.65
CA MET A 43 12.04 6.07 6.36
C MET A 43 12.95 6.31 7.56
N LYS A 44 12.39 6.39 8.78
CA LYS A 44 13.18 6.50 10.03
C LYS A 44 14.10 5.29 10.23
N SER A 45 13.58 4.10 9.98
CA SER A 45 14.37 2.86 10.05
C SER A 45 15.52 2.87 9.03
N GLY A 46 15.23 3.30 7.79
CA GLY A 46 16.27 3.48 6.76
C GLY A 46 17.39 4.44 7.19
N LYS A 47 17.04 5.61 7.75
CA LYS A 47 18.04 6.55 8.31
C LYS A 47 18.87 5.94 9.42
N LYS A 48 18.25 5.18 10.32
CA LYS A 48 18.95 4.50 11.42
C LYS A 48 19.96 3.47 10.91
N ILE A 49 19.63 2.75 9.83
CA ILE A 49 20.47 1.68 9.28
C ILE A 49 21.57 2.23 8.36
N PHE A 50 21.25 3.21 7.52
CA PHE A 50 22.11 3.69 6.44
C PHE A 50 22.67 5.10 6.65
N GLY A 51 22.29 5.79 7.73
CA GLY A 51 22.74 7.14 8.09
C GLY A 51 21.74 8.25 7.75
N GLU A 52 21.94 9.44 8.33
CA GLU A 52 21.01 10.58 8.21
C GLU A 52 20.90 11.12 6.78
N ASN A 53 21.97 11.03 5.98
CA ASN A 53 21.99 11.52 4.60
C ASN A 53 21.30 10.57 3.61
N TRP A 54 21.07 9.32 4.00
CA TRP A 54 20.51 8.27 3.15
C TRP A 54 19.19 8.70 2.48
N GLU A 55 18.29 9.34 3.22
CA GLU A 55 17.02 9.78 2.66
C GLU A 55 17.22 10.82 1.55
N ASN A 56 18.07 11.82 1.78
CA ASN A 56 18.29 12.92 0.84
C ASN A 56 18.96 12.43 -0.44
N GLU A 57 19.96 11.57 -0.31
CA GLU A 57 20.69 10.98 -1.44
C GLU A 57 19.75 10.14 -2.31
N PHE A 58 19.01 9.20 -1.71
CA PHE A 58 18.15 8.30 -2.47
C PHE A 58 16.86 8.97 -2.96
N ARG A 59 16.34 9.97 -2.25
CA ARG A 59 15.16 10.75 -2.70
C ARG A 59 15.46 11.45 -4.03
N ALA A 60 16.62 12.09 -4.15
CA ALA A 60 17.03 12.76 -5.40
C ALA A 60 17.16 11.75 -6.56
N VAL A 61 17.72 10.57 -6.28
CA VAL A 61 17.86 9.52 -7.29
C VAL A 61 16.50 8.99 -7.73
N PHE A 62 15.58 8.68 -6.81
CA PHE A 62 14.26 8.14 -7.15
C PHE A 62 13.34 9.16 -7.85
N ALA A 63 13.51 10.46 -7.58
CA ALA A 63 12.75 11.51 -8.25
C ALA A 63 13.03 11.58 -9.76
N GLY A 64 14.28 11.31 -10.16
CA GLY A 64 14.71 11.32 -11.57
C GLY A 64 14.85 9.95 -12.23
N ALA A 65 14.65 8.85 -11.50
CA ALA A 65 14.77 7.50 -12.04
C ALA A 65 13.51 7.10 -12.80
N ASP A 66 13.68 6.46 -13.96
CA ASP A 66 12.62 5.72 -14.64
C ASP A 66 12.22 4.46 -13.83
N ASP A 67 11.18 3.74 -14.26
CA ASP A 67 10.69 2.56 -13.54
C ASP A 67 11.70 1.41 -13.49
N GLY A 68 12.48 1.23 -14.57
CA GLY A 68 13.54 0.23 -14.64
C GLY A 68 14.63 0.52 -13.61
N LYS A 69 15.24 1.70 -13.68
CA LYS A 69 16.30 2.13 -12.76
C LYS A 69 15.83 2.19 -11.32
N ALA A 70 14.60 2.65 -11.06
CA ALA A 70 14.05 2.66 -9.70
C ALA A 70 13.89 1.25 -9.13
N THR A 71 13.56 0.27 -9.97
CA THR A 71 13.46 -1.13 -9.55
C THR A 71 14.84 -1.74 -9.31
N ASP A 72 15.81 -1.45 -10.16
CA ASP A 72 17.20 -1.88 -9.98
C ASP A 72 17.82 -1.33 -8.68
N LEU A 73 17.52 -0.08 -8.35
CA LEU A 73 17.94 0.55 -7.10
C LEU A 73 17.32 -0.08 -5.85
N MET A 74 16.20 -0.77 -5.99
CA MET A 74 15.53 -1.47 -4.88
C MET A 74 16.03 -2.91 -4.69
N ARG A 75 16.84 -3.43 -5.62
CA ARG A 75 17.32 -4.81 -5.58
C ARG A 75 18.29 -5.01 -4.41
N THR A 76 17.95 -5.91 -3.49
CA THR A 76 18.81 -6.38 -2.39
C THR A 76 19.31 -7.80 -2.67
N ASN A 77 20.55 -8.09 -2.27
CA ASN A 77 21.36 -9.25 -2.70
C ASN A 77 20.82 -10.66 -2.32
N GLU A 78 21.22 -11.62 -3.16
CA GLU A 78 21.43 -13.08 -3.04
C GLU A 78 20.34 -14.03 -2.50
N ASN A 79 19.35 -13.58 -1.72
CA ASN A 79 18.29 -14.46 -1.19
C ASN A 79 16.87 -14.11 -1.70
N SER A 80 16.77 -13.60 -2.93
CA SER A 80 15.47 -13.28 -3.53
C SER A 80 14.74 -14.55 -3.95
N VAL A 81 13.54 -14.77 -3.40
CA VAL A 81 12.62 -15.82 -3.86
C VAL A 81 11.94 -15.34 -5.14
N ASP A 82 11.82 -16.22 -6.13
CA ASP A 82 11.07 -15.93 -7.34
C ASP A 82 9.57 -16.18 -7.11
N TYR A 83 8.74 -15.18 -7.42
CA TYR A 83 7.32 -15.19 -7.12
C TYR A 83 6.49 -15.55 -8.36
N ASP A 84 5.42 -16.35 -8.16
CA ASP A 84 4.40 -16.59 -9.21
C ASP A 84 3.73 -15.26 -9.56
N VAL A 85 3.70 -14.91 -10.86
CA VAL A 85 3.01 -13.71 -11.34
C VAL A 85 1.52 -13.80 -11.04
N ARG A 86 0.93 -15.00 -11.12
CA ARG A 86 -0.49 -15.22 -10.82
C ARG A 86 -0.79 -14.99 -9.34
N ALA A 87 0.17 -15.16 -8.43
CA ALA A 87 -0.06 -14.86 -7.01
C ALA A 87 -0.34 -13.36 -6.77
N LEU A 88 0.07 -12.48 -7.68
CA LEU A 88 -0.16 -11.04 -7.57
C LEU A 88 -1.65 -10.65 -7.64
N SER A 89 -2.50 -11.49 -8.25
CA SER A 89 -3.95 -11.26 -8.30
C SER A 89 -4.70 -11.69 -7.05
N THR A 90 -4.01 -12.23 -6.06
CA THR A 90 -4.63 -12.52 -4.76
C THR A 90 -5.23 -11.24 -4.19
N ASN A 91 -6.52 -11.27 -3.87
CA ASN A 91 -7.30 -10.14 -3.38
C ASN A 91 -7.36 -8.94 -4.35
N LEU A 92 -7.23 -9.16 -5.65
CA LEU A 92 -7.42 -8.10 -6.65
C LEU A 92 -8.92 -7.92 -6.95
N LYS A 93 -9.44 -6.69 -6.83
CA LYS A 93 -10.82 -6.36 -7.22
C LYS A 93 -10.99 -6.28 -8.73
N GLY A 94 -9.97 -5.78 -9.42
CA GLY A 94 -9.94 -5.64 -10.86
C GLY A 94 -8.58 -5.13 -11.33
N PHE A 95 -8.31 -5.34 -12.62
CA PHE A 95 -7.11 -4.80 -13.25
C PHE A 95 -7.26 -3.31 -13.52
N PRO A 96 -6.17 -2.52 -13.44
CA PRO A 96 -6.17 -1.17 -13.99
C PRO A 96 -6.47 -1.21 -15.50
N ALA A 97 -7.14 -0.18 -16.00
CA ALA A 97 -7.58 -0.05 -17.39
C ALA A 97 -7.09 1.29 -17.98
N GLY A 98 -7.04 1.40 -19.32
CA GLY A 98 -6.64 2.64 -19.99
C GLY A 98 -5.14 2.91 -19.91
N GLU A 99 -4.74 4.16 -19.72
CA GLU A 99 -3.34 4.58 -19.64
C GLU A 99 -2.59 3.95 -18.44
N ASP A 100 -3.33 3.55 -17.40
CA ASP A 100 -2.77 2.89 -16.21
C ASP A 100 -2.50 1.37 -16.44
N ALA A 101 -2.97 0.80 -17.55
CA ALA A 101 -2.80 -0.60 -17.89
C ALA A 101 -1.51 -0.85 -18.70
N GLY A 102 -0.37 -0.87 -18.01
CA GLY A 102 0.92 -1.18 -18.64
C GLY A 102 1.04 -2.63 -19.15
N ILE A 103 2.13 -2.94 -19.86
CA ILE A 103 2.42 -4.29 -20.36
C ILE A 103 2.42 -5.35 -19.25
N PHE A 104 2.87 -4.97 -18.05
CA PHE A 104 2.86 -5.86 -16.89
C PHE A 104 1.45 -6.29 -16.49
N THR A 105 0.47 -5.37 -16.50
CA THR A 105 -0.94 -5.70 -16.24
C THR A 105 -1.47 -6.73 -17.22
N HIS A 106 -1.10 -6.61 -18.49
CA HIS A 106 -1.47 -7.58 -19.53
C HIS A 106 -0.83 -8.95 -19.29
N CYS A 107 0.43 -8.99 -18.82
CA CYS A 107 1.11 -10.24 -18.45
C CYS A 107 0.37 -10.93 -17.29
N VAL A 108 0.05 -10.19 -16.22
CA VAL A 108 -0.68 -10.74 -15.07
C VAL A 108 -2.05 -11.28 -15.49
N LYS A 109 -2.79 -10.52 -16.31
CA LYS A 109 -4.09 -10.93 -16.85
C LYS A 109 -3.98 -12.21 -17.68
N TYR A 110 -2.98 -12.30 -18.56
CA TYR A 110 -2.71 -13.48 -19.36
C TYR A 110 -2.44 -14.72 -18.49
N CYS A 111 -1.62 -14.58 -17.44
CA CYS A 111 -1.31 -15.67 -16.51
C CYS A 111 -2.55 -16.24 -15.80
N ILE A 112 -3.53 -15.39 -15.51
CA ILE A 112 -4.76 -15.79 -14.83
C ILE A 112 -5.72 -16.46 -15.81
N GLU A 113 -5.91 -15.87 -16.99
CA GLU A 113 -6.84 -16.38 -18.00
C GLU A 113 -6.38 -17.72 -18.59
N ASN A 114 -5.07 -17.88 -18.80
CA ASN A 114 -4.50 -19.06 -19.44
C ASN A 114 -3.86 -20.04 -18.45
N ASN A 115 -3.98 -19.77 -17.14
CA ASN A 115 -3.35 -20.56 -16.08
C ASN A 115 -1.84 -20.77 -16.30
N ALA A 116 -1.16 -19.73 -16.80
CA ALA A 116 0.23 -19.82 -17.25
C ALA A 116 1.22 -19.59 -16.08
N PRO A 117 2.16 -20.52 -15.82
CA PRO A 117 3.00 -20.51 -14.62
C PRO A 117 4.26 -19.64 -14.79
N TYR A 118 4.06 -18.36 -15.14
CA TYR A 118 5.18 -17.40 -15.21
C TYR A 118 5.54 -16.88 -13.82
N THR A 119 6.83 -16.59 -13.64
CA THR A 119 7.39 -16.01 -12.44
C THR A 119 7.97 -14.63 -12.72
N MET A 120 8.31 -13.87 -11.68
CA MET A 120 8.87 -12.53 -11.85
C MET A 120 10.20 -12.54 -12.61
N SER A 121 10.98 -13.62 -12.56
CA SER A 121 12.22 -13.75 -13.34
C SER A 121 12.00 -13.90 -14.84
N ASN A 122 10.93 -14.57 -15.28
CA ASN A 122 10.68 -14.89 -16.69
C ASN A 122 9.53 -14.12 -17.34
N VAL A 123 8.79 -13.30 -16.58
CA VAL A 123 7.66 -12.50 -17.08
C VAL A 123 8.05 -11.55 -18.23
N HIS A 124 9.31 -11.15 -18.32
CA HIS A 124 9.81 -10.35 -19.44
C HIS A 124 9.68 -11.08 -20.80
N GLN A 125 9.79 -12.41 -20.82
CA GLN A 125 9.63 -13.22 -22.04
C GLN A 125 8.17 -13.22 -22.50
N LEU A 126 7.24 -13.28 -21.54
CA LEU A 126 5.81 -13.12 -21.81
C LEU A 126 5.52 -11.71 -22.35
N ALA A 127 6.07 -10.67 -21.71
CA ALA A 127 5.90 -9.28 -22.14
C ALA A 127 6.35 -9.09 -23.60
N MET A 128 7.54 -9.61 -23.96
CA MET A 128 8.04 -9.56 -25.34
C MET A 128 7.15 -10.33 -26.31
N SER A 129 6.63 -11.49 -25.92
CA SER A 129 5.74 -12.29 -26.77
C SER A 129 4.43 -11.55 -27.05
N LEU A 130 3.81 -10.99 -26.01
CA LEU A 130 2.57 -10.22 -26.11
C LEU A 130 2.73 -8.94 -26.93
N GLN A 131 3.84 -8.21 -26.76
CA GLN A 131 4.12 -6.99 -27.53
C GLN A 131 4.33 -7.27 -29.03
N ASN A 132 4.93 -8.41 -29.37
CA ASN A 132 5.20 -8.79 -30.75
C ASN A 132 4.04 -9.56 -31.41
N GLY A 133 2.91 -9.75 -30.72
CA GLY A 133 1.76 -10.52 -31.24
C GLY A 133 2.06 -12.01 -31.43
N MET A 134 3.08 -12.54 -30.74
CA MET A 134 3.44 -13.95 -30.80
C MET A 134 2.68 -14.76 -29.75
N VAL A 135 2.44 -16.04 -30.02
CA VAL A 135 1.87 -16.97 -29.04
C VAL A 135 2.93 -17.25 -27.96
N PRO A 136 2.68 -16.92 -26.67
CA PRO A 136 3.65 -17.14 -25.61
C PRO A 136 3.93 -18.63 -25.40
N GLN A 137 5.20 -19.00 -25.24
CA GLN A 137 5.58 -20.36 -24.87
C GLN A 137 5.53 -20.51 -23.36
N HIS A 138 4.71 -21.45 -22.87
CA HIS A 138 4.57 -21.70 -21.44
C HIS A 138 5.87 -22.27 -20.88
N PRO A 139 6.48 -21.65 -19.86
CA PRO A 139 7.57 -22.28 -19.13
C PRO A 139 7.05 -23.56 -18.47
N ALA A 140 7.93 -24.54 -18.29
CA ALA A 140 7.61 -25.72 -17.48
C ALA A 140 7.17 -25.24 -16.08
N SER A 141 6.05 -25.77 -15.56
CA SER A 141 5.55 -25.41 -14.24
C SER A 141 6.67 -25.55 -13.20
N PRO A 142 7.03 -24.51 -12.45
CA PRO A 142 8.14 -24.62 -11.52
C PRO A 142 7.74 -25.48 -10.32
N CYS A 143 8.63 -26.36 -9.87
CA CYS A 143 8.38 -27.26 -8.73
C CYS A 143 8.47 -26.55 -7.37
N ASP A 144 9.13 -25.38 -7.28
CA ASP A 144 9.49 -24.71 -6.03
C ASP A 144 8.94 -23.28 -5.90
N VAL A 145 7.74 -23.00 -6.43
CA VAL A 145 7.15 -21.66 -6.34
C VAL A 145 6.50 -21.45 -4.98
N VAL A 146 6.89 -20.37 -4.29
CA VAL A 146 6.18 -19.94 -3.07
C VAL A 146 4.87 -19.26 -3.49
N THR A 147 3.77 -20.00 -3.41
CA THR A 147 2.44 -19.39 -3.34
C THR A 147 2.34 -18.69 -1.99
N PRO A 148 1.95 -17.40 -1.93
CA PRO A 148 1.71 -16.74 -0.66
C PRO A 148 0.53 -17.41 0.04
N THR A 149 0.81 -18.35 0.94
CA THR A 149 -0.19 -18.85 1.88
C THR A 149 -0.62 -17.66 2.71
N HIS A 150 -1.91 -17.35 2.65
CA HIS A 150 -2.65 -16.36 3.43
C HIS A 150 -1.85 -15.84 4.65
N LEU A 151 -1.12 -14.73 4.48
CA LEU A 151 -0.75 -13.91 5.63
C LEU A 151 -2.06 -13.31 6.11
N ARG A 152 -2.79 -14.08 6.94
CA ARG A 152 -3.63 -13.49 7.97
C ARG A 152 -2.71 -12.49 8.65
N ALA A 153 -2.94 -11.21 8.39
CA ALA A 153 -2.27 -10.16 9.11
C ALA A 153 -2.71 -10.33 10.56
N GLU A 154 -1.95 -11.12 11.33
CA GLU A 154 -1.93 -10.94 12.76
C GLU A 154 -1.47 -9.50 12.93
N ALA A 155 -2.39 -8.67 13.42
CA ALA A 155 -2.05 -7.33 13.82
C ALA A 155 -0.81 -7.45 14.71
N PRO A 156 0.25 -6.67 14.48
CA PRO A 156 1.39 -6.69 15.38
C PRO A 156 0.85 -6.39 16.79
N ASP A 157 1.10 -7.30 17.73
CA ASP A 157 0.71 -7.15 19.11
C ASP A 157 1.13 -5.76 19.60
N ASP A 158 0.21 -5.06 20.27
CA ASP A 158 0.36 -3.67 20.76
C ASP A 158 1.57 -3.45 21.69
N GLU A 159 2.31 -4.50 22.04
CA GLU A 159 3.49 -4.44 22.91
C GLU A 159 4.76 -3.96 22.18
N ASP A 160 4.88 -4.12 20.86
CA ASP A 160 6.07 -3.64 20.13
C ASP A 160 6.10 -2.11 19.94
N ILE A 161 4.94 -1.44 20.04
CA ILE A 161 4.82 0.01 19.91
C ILE A 161 5.25 0.73 21.20
N LYS A 162 5.18 0.06 22.36
CA LYS A 162 5.55 0.66 23.65
C LYS A 162 7.06 0.80 23.85
N SER A 163 7.87 -0.02 23.18
CA SER A 163 9.34 0.04 23.34
C SER A 163 9.98 1.30 22.74
N TYR A 164 9.27 2.04 21.89
CA TYR A 164 9.76 3.28 21.26
C TYR A 164 9.43 4.56 22.05
N PHE A 165 8.73 4.46 23.18
CA PHE A 165 8.44 5.60 24.05
C PHE A 165 9.14 5.44 25.40
N VAL A 166 10.45 5.68 25.44
CA VAL A 166 11.14 6.02 26.70
C VAL A 166 12.13 7.18 26.48
N LYS A 167 11.71 8.32 27.04
CA LYS A 167 12.46 9.45 27.63
C LYS A 167 13.48 10.19 26.76
N ASP A 168 13.09 11.39 26.36
CA ASP A 168 13.87 12.57 26.71
C ASP A 168 12.98 13.54 27.50
N GLY A 169 13.50 13.98 28.64
CA GLY A 169 12.79 14.77 29.62
C GLY A 169 12.64 16.23 29.21
N GLY A 170 11.46 16.79 29.47
CA GLY A 170 11.16 18.19 29.34
C GLY A 170 9.75 18.44 29.89
N VAL A 171 9.70 18.86 31.15
CA VAL A 171 8.48 19.28 31.85
C VAL A 171 7.96 20.54 31.16
N GLU A 172 6.67 20.60 30.82
CA GLU A 172 5.76 21.65 31.32
C GLU A 172 4.32 21.55 30.77
N THR A 173 3.40 21.51 31.75
CA THR A 173 2.01 21.97 31.74
C THR A 173 0.93 21.17 30.98
N LEU A 174 0.21 20.37 31.79
CA LEU A 174 -1.15 19.87 31.55
C LEU A 174 -2.16 21.02 31.48
N SER A 175 -3.12 20.93 30.56
CA SER A 175 -4.45 21.52 30.76
C SER A 175 -5.53 20.47 30.41
N PRO A 176 -6.42 20.09 31.35
CA PRO A 176 -7.35 18.98 31.21
C PRO A 176 -8.77 19.42 30.86
N ALA A 177 -9.46 18.66 30.00
CA ALA A 177 -10.92 18.47 29.88
C ALA A 177 -11.20 17.98 28.44
N ALA A 178 -12.04 16.99 28.13
CA ALA A 178 -13.04 16.31 28.92
C ALA A 178 -13.07 14.84 28.50
N ASP A 179 -13.10 13.99 29.52
CA ASP A 179 -13.32 12.57 29.42
C ASP A 179 -14.84 12.30 29.55
N LYS A 180 -15.26 11.24 28.87
CA LYS A 180 -16.40 10.35 29.21
C LYS A 180 -17.84 10.67 28.75
N THR A 181 -18.28 9.71 27.92
CA THR A 181 -19.50 8.88 28.02
C THR A 181 -20.86 9.49 27.71
N SER A 182 -21.57 8.90 26.74
CA SER A 182 -22.48 7.79 27.04
C SER A 182 -23.18 7.26 25.78
N TYR A 183 -23.26 5.94 25.70
CA TYR A 183 -24.24 5.19 24.92
C TYR A 183 -25.66 5.57 25.37
N LEU A 184 -26.63 5.65 24.42
CA LEU A 184 -27.90 4.92 24.48
C LEU A 184 -28.86 5.28 23.31
N TYR A 185 -29.33 4.21 22.68
CA TYR A 185 -30.60 3.97 21.99
C TYR A 185 -31.70 5.06 22.00
N GLY A 186 -32.26 5.30 20.80
CA GLY A 186 -33.59 4.80 20.44
C GLY A 186 -34.85 5.61 20.81
N PHE A 187 -35.70 5.79 19.77
CA PHE A 187 -37.15 6.03 19.77
C PHE A 187 -37.72 7.42 20.11
N GLY A 188 -38.64 7.86 19.25
CA GLY A 188 -39.90 8.46 19.71
C GLY A 188 -40.21 9.84 19.17
N ALA A 189 -41.16 9.89 18.23
CA ALA A 189 -41.83 11.08 17.72
C ALA A 189 -42.60 11.88 18.79
N TYR A 190 -42.86 13.16 18.49
CA TYR A 190 -44.03 14.04 18.76
C TYR A 190 -43.50 15.47 18.51
N GLY A 191 -44.04 16.36 17.67
CA GLY A 191 -45.44 16.68 17.37
C GLY A 191 -45.76 18.08 17.93
N SER A 192 -46.22 19.01 17.07
CA SER A 192 -46.79 20.37 17.34
C SER A 192 -45.78 21.49 17.63
N SER A 193 -45.58 22.50 16.76
CA SER A 193 -46.49 23.59 16.34
C SER A 193 -46.91 24.53 17.48
N THR A 194 -46.47 25.79 17.42
CA THR A 194 -47.34 26.97 17.33
C THR A 194 -46.59 28.16 16.73
N ASP A 195 -47.26 28.80 15.77
CA ASP A 195 -47.04 30.13 15.22
C ASP A 195 -46.82 31.21 16.28
N LEU A 196 -46.18 32.32 15.89
CA LEU A 196 -46.67 33.68 16.14
C LEU A 196 -45.87 34.70 15.31
N ASP A 197 -46.52 35.07 14.21
CA ASP A 197 -46.69 36.40 13.63
C ASP A 197 -45.57 37.45 13.64
N ALA A 198 -45.40 38.01 12.44
CA ALA A 198 -44.77 39.28 12.10
C ALA A 198 -45.70 40.45 12.60
N PRO A 199 -45.54 41.76 12.26
CA PRO A 199 -44.75 42.32 11.17
C PRO A 199 -44.04 43.68 11.40
N GLN A 200 -43.20 43.98 10.39
CA GLN A 200 -42.94 45.27 9.74
C GLN A 200 -42.33 46.46 10.52
N LYS A 201 -41.17 46.90 10.01
CA LYS A 201 -41.14 47.96 8.99
C LYS A 201 -39.99 47.76 8.01
#